data_AF-A0A2R6L3Y2-F1
#
_entry.id   AF-A0A2R6L3Y2-F1
#
_cell.length_a   1.000
_cell.length_b   1.000
_cell.length_c   1.000
_cell.angle_alpha   90.00
_cell.angle_beta   90.00
_cell.angle_gamma   90.00
#
_symmetry.space_group_name_H-M   'P 1'
#
loop_
_entity.id
_entity.type
_entity.pdbx_description
1 polymer ?
#
loop_
_entity_poly.entity_id
_entity_poly.type
_entity_poly.pdbx_seq_one_letter_code
_entity_poly.pdbx_strand_id
1 'polypeptide(L)'
;MAAGNEQTLVEAIKYDVRVMHETWMEFVFPRQRDAADTVLGKWEPEETGEVISYRLWSALGVPVVSIVYPLVLLGYFFRYQTRKINVTAVRLGFVGVVVMFTVLWGGLAALVYFQFQWAFSSNGPVAIAAASAVAIVSSALSYGFWRLDGRPITVLFAYPFAITAIFLPPVVAALFSTYLADLILTRSDSLASWFVNEGPSVFGLIDYLEENFERQAYHHVIIWFVVSFPVGWILGSIVTLADLVRPKGE
;
A
#
# COMPACT_ATOMS: atom_id res chain seq x y z
N MET A 1 -34.68 21.55 -17.05
CA MET A 1 -34.21 21.75 -15.67
C MET A 1 -33.12 20.72 -15.42
N ALA A 2 -31.85 21.13 -15.44
CA ALA A 2 -30.69 20.29 -15.18
C ALA A 2 -29.79 21.04 -14.20
N ALA A 3 -30.06 20.90 -12.90
CA ALA A 3 -29.18 21.37 -11.84
C ALA A 3 -28.16 20.25 -11.57
N GLY A 4 -27.16 20.15 -12.43
CA GLY A 4 -26.00 19.28 -12.23
C GLY A 4 -25.08 19.93 -11.20
N ASN A 5 -24.96 19.27 -10.05
CA ASN A 5 -24.20 19.66 -8.88
C ASN A 5 -22.68 19.67 -9.16
N GLU A 6 -22.15 20.74 -9.74
CA GLU A 6 -20.70 20.97 -9.78
C GLU A 6 -20.26 21.55 -8.45
N GLN A 7 -20.06 20.70 -7.43
CA GLN A 7 -19.32 21.12 -6.23
C GLN A 7 -17.96 21.66 -6.69
N THR A 8 -17.70 22.92 -6.40
CA THR A 8 -16.41 23.53 -6.71
C THR A 8 -15.30 22.80 -5.94
N LEU A 9 -14.07 22.75 -6.50
CA LEU A 9 -12.92 22.12 -5.83
C LEU A 9 -12.77 22.62 -4.38
N VAL A 10 -13.03 23.90 -4.15
CA VAL A 10 -12.97 24.53 -2.83
C VAL A 10 -14.02 23.96 -1.87
N GLU A 11 -15.25 23.73 -2.33
CA GLU A 11 -16.29 23.08 -1.53
C GLU A 11 -15.94 21.63 -1.20
N ALA A 12 -15.36 20.90 -2.15
CA ALA A 12 -14.88 19.55 -1.93
C ALA A 12 -13.77 19.49 -0.87
N ILE A 13 -12.79 20.40 -0.92
CA ILE A 13 -11.72 20.50 0.08
C ILE A 13 -12.31 20.87 1.45
N LYS A 14 -13.21 21.86 1.51
CA LYS A 14 -13.87 22.28 2.76
C LYS A 14 -14.64 21.12 3.39
N TYR A 15 -15.35 20.34 2.58
CA TYR A 15 -16.06 19.15 3.03
C TYR A 15 -15.09 18.13 3.64
N ASP A 16 -14.00 17.78 2.94
CA ASP A 16 -13.03 16.79 3.43
C ASP A 16 -12.38 17.21 4.75
N VAL A 17 -11.91 18.47 4.82
CA VAL A 17 -11.30 19.02 6.04
C VAL A 17 -12.29 19.02 7.21
N ARG A 18 -13.56 19.36 6.94
CA ARG A 18 -14.62 19.33 7.96
C ARG A 18 -14.85 17.92 8.47
N VAL A 19 -15.04 16.93 7.59
CA VAL A 19 -15.27 15.53 7.98
C VAL A 19 -14.09 14.98 8.78
N MET A 20 -12.86 15.30 8.36
CA MET A 20 -11.66 14.88 9.09
C MET A 20 -11.57 15.52 10.48
N HIS A 21 -11.87 16.82 10.59
CA HIS A 21 -11.87 17.51 11.87
C HIS A 21 -12.97 17.00 12.80
N GLU A 22 -14.18 16.79 12.29
CA GLU A 22 -15.29 16.21 13.07
C GLU A 22 -14.96 14.80 13.55
N THR A 23 -14.33 13.97 12.70
CA THR A 23 -13.86 12.62 13.08
C THR A 23 -12.80 12.70 14.18
N TRP A 24 -11.90 13.69 14.13
CA TRP A 24 -10.93 13.93 15.19
C TRP A 24 -11.60 14.34 16.51
N MET A 25 -12.57 15.26 16.44
CA MET A 25 -13.29 15.72 17.62
C MET A 25 -14.09 14.57 18.27
N GLU A 26 -14.62 13.67 17.45
CA GLU A 26 -15.44 12.53 17.90
C GLU A 26 -14.70 11.52 18.79
N PHE A 27 -13.36 11.49 18.75
CA PHE A 27 -12.57 10.64 19.65
C PHE A 27 -12.77 10.98 21.14
N VAL A 28 -13.07 12.24 21.45
CA VAL A 28 -13.21 12.73 22.83
C VAL A 28 -14.63 13.23 23.09
N PHE A 29 -15.21 13.94 22.12
CA PHE A 29 -16.53 14.55 22.25
C PHE A 29 -17.52 13.82 21.36
N PRO A 30 -18.57 13.20 21.90
CA PRO A 30 -19.51 12.43 21.09
C PRO A 30 -20.32 13.34 20.15
N ARG A 31 -20.96 12.77 19.12
CA ARG A 31 -21.90 13.48 18.23
C ARG A 31 -21.26 14.68 17.53
N GLN A 32 -20.13 14.45 16.87
CA GLN A 32 -19.44 15.49 16.09
C GLN A 32 -19.63 15.31 14.58
N ARG A 33 -19.41 14.10 14.08
CA ARG A 33 -19.56 13.76 12.67
C ARG A 33 -21.02 13.49 12.34
N ASP A 34 -21.49 14.04 11.22
CA ASP A 34 -22.85 13.85 10.68
C ASP A 34 -24.00 14.13 11.68
N ALA A 35 -23.71 14.81 12.80
CA ALA A 35 -24.66 15.05 13.88
C ALA A 35 -25.50 16.33 13.72
N ALA A 36 -25.13 17.21 12.78
CA ALA A 36 -25.80 18.49 12.56
C ALA A 36 -27.27 18.32 12.13
N ASP A 37 -27.56 17.28 11.35
CA ASP A 37 -28.91 16.97 10.83
C ASP A 37 -29.66 15.94 11.70
N THR A 38 -29.14 15.64 12.90
CA THR A 38 -29.79 14.73 13.84
C THR A 38 -30.66 15.50 14.84
N VAL A 39 -31.69 14.84 15.37
CA VAL A 39 -32.65 15.44 16.34
C VAL A 39 -31.96 16.01 17.58
N LEU A 40 -30.84 15.39 18.00
CA LEU A 40 -30.08 15.81 19.18
C LEU A 40 -29.02 16.87 18.89
N GLY A 41 -28.75 17.17 17.61
CA GLY A 41 -27.70 18.09 17.20
C GLY A 41 -26.29 17.65 17.60
N LYS A 42 -25.32 18.52 17.28
CA LYS A 42 -23.92 18.36 17.71
C LYS A 42 -23.80 18.57 19.21
N TRP A 43 -22.86 17.84 19.83
CA TRP A 43 -22.48 18.13 21.22
C TRP A 43 -21.78 19.49 21.30
N GLU A 44 -22.20 20.31 22.26
CA GLU A 44 -21.62 21.61 22.57
C GLU A 44 -21.21 21.65 24.05
N PRO A 45 -20.09 22.30 24.40
CA PRO A 45 -19.65 22.43 25.78
C PRO A 45 -20.57 23.41 26.55
N GLU A 46 -21.01 23.02 27.74
CA GLU A 46 -21.87 23.85 28.61
C GLU A 46 -21.07 24.55 29.71
N GLU A 47 -20.02 23.89 30.20
CA GLU A 47 -19.16 24.41 31.27
C GLU A 47 -17.86 25.05 30.75
N THR A 48 -17.32 26.00 31.52
CA THR A 48 -16.04 26.67 31.19
C THR A 48 -14.89 25.68 30.99
N GLY A 49 -14.83 24.62 31.80
CA GLY A 49 -13.79 23.58 31.67
C GLY A 49 -13.91 22.80 30.36
N GLU A 50 -15.13 22.49 29.94
CA GLU A 50 -15.42 21.80 28.68
C GLU A 50 -15.09 22.67 27.47
N VAL A 51 -15.35 23.98 27.54
CA VAL A 51 -14.96 24.92 26.47
C VAL A 51 -13.44 24.92 26.27
N ILE A 52 -12.67 24.89 27.36
CA ILE A 52 -11.21 24.88 27.31
C ILE A 52 -10.71 23.57 26.71
N SER A 53 -11.19 22.42 27.20
CA SER A 53 -10.77 21.11 26.69
C SER A 53 -11.17 20.91 25.23
N TYR A 54 -12.37 21.36 24.83
CA TYR A 54 -12.84 21.33 23.45
C TYR A 54 -11.94 22.14 22.52
N ARG A 55 -11.56 23.37 22.91
CA ARG A 55 -10.66 24.21 22.11
C ARG A 55 -9.25 23.66 22.03
N LEU A 56 -8.70 23.12 23.13
CA LEU A 56 -7.38 22.50 23.13
C LEU A 56 -7.36 21.27 22.21
N TRP A 57 -8.38 20.41 22.30
CA TRP A 57 -8.48 19.23 21.45
C TRP A 57 -8.65 19.62 19.97
N SER A 58 -9.48 20.61 19.68
CA SER A 58 -9.64 21.15 18.33
C SER A 58 -8.33 21.71 17.77
N ALA A 59 -7.57 22.45 18.59
CA ALA A 59 -6.26 22.98 18.21
C ALA A 59 -5.24 21.88 17.91
N LEU A 60 -5.24 20.77 18.66
CA LEU A 60 -4.43 19.59 18.36
C LEU A 60 -4.87 18.88 17.06
N GLY A 61 -6.16 18.97 16.72
CA GLY A 61 -6.68 18.43 15.47
C GLY A 61 -6.14 19.11 14.22
N VAL A 62 -5.80 20.41 14.29
CA VAL A 62 -5.28 21.18 13.15
C VAL A 62 -3.99 20.58 12.57
N PRO A 63 -2.90 20.35 13.33
CA PRO A 63 -1.69 19.74 12.78
C PRO A 63 -1.92 18.29 12.34
N VAL A 64 -2.76 17.52 13.05
CA VAL A 64 -3.09 16.14 12.68
C VAL A 64 -3.79 16.11 11.31
N VAL A 65 -4.86 16.89 11.13
CA VAL A 65 -5.58 16.98 9.85
C VAL A 65 -4.67 17.47 8.74
N SER A 66 -3.78 18.43 9.02
CA SER A 66 -2.83 18.96 8.03
C SER A 66 -1.83 17.90 7.52
N ILE A 67 -1.40 16.98 8.38
CA ILE A 67 -0.49 15.87 8.01
C ILE A 67 -1.24 14.75 7.30
N VAL A 68 -2.45 14.42 7.78
CA VAL A 68 -3.25 13.30 7.28
C VAL A 68 -3.92 13.64 5.94
N TYR A 69 -4.27 14.89 5.69
CA TYR A 69 -5.00 15.30 4.48
C TYR A 69 -4.23 15.02 3.18
N PRO A 70 -2.92 15.31 3.06
CA PRO A 70 -2.12 14.87 1.92
C PRO A 70 -2.17 13.35 1.68
N LEU A 71 -2.21 12.54 2.74
CA LEU A 71 -2.33 11.08 2.63
C LEU A 71 -3.71 10.66 2.12
N VAL A 72 -4.78 11.36 2.52
CA VAL A 72 -6.14 11.17 1.98
C VAL A 72 -6.16 11.47 0.48
N LEU A 73 -5.58 12.59 0.05
CA LEU A 73 -5.49 12.95 -1.37
C LEU A 73 -4.73 11.91 -2.19
N LEU A 74 -3.61 11.44 -1.65
CA LEU A 74 -2.84 10.35 -2.24
C LEU A 74 -3.66 9.05 -2.28
N GLY A 75 -4.47 8.78 -1.25
CA GLY A 75 -5.43 7.67 -1.24
C GLY A 75 -6.50 7.80 -2.32
N TYR A 76 -7.03 9.00 -2.60
CA TYR A 76 -7.92 9.22 -3.73
C TYR A 76 -7.26 8.92 -5.08
N PHE A 77 -5.99 9.31 -5.24
CA PHE A 77 -5.22 8.99 -6.44
C PHE A 77 -5.08 7.47 -6.62
N PHE A 78 -4.62 6.75 -5.59
CA PHE A 78 -4.50 5.29 -5.66
C PHE A 78 -5.85 4.61 -5.86
N ARG A 79 -6.92 5.07 -5.21
CA ARG A 79 -8.29 4.59 -5.42
C ARG A 79 -8.73 4.76 -6.87
N TYR A 80 -8.43 5.89 -7.49
CA TYR A 80 -8.77 6.13 -8.89
C TYR A 80 -8.04 5.16 -9.83
N GLN A 81 -6.74 4.95 -9.63
CA GLN A 81 -5.95 4.02 -10.45
C GLN A 81 -6.38 2.56 -10.23
N THR A 82 -6.53 2.15 -8.97
CA THR A 82 -6.96 0.79 -8.61
C THR A 82 -8.37 0.50 -9.08
N ARG A 83 -9.30 1.47 -9.15
CA ARG A 83 -10.64 1.25 -9.72
C ARG A 83 -10.58 0.79 -11.17
N LYS A 84 -9.71 1.39 -12.00
CA LYS A 84 -9.55 0.97 -13.40
C LYS A 84 -9.00 -0.45 -13.50
N ILE A 85 -7.97 -0.74 -12.70
CA ILE A 85 -7.33 -2.06 -12.65
C ILE A 85 -8.30 -3.12 -12.14
N ASN A 86 -9.08 -2.81 -11.10
CA ASN A 86 -10.06 -3.71 -10.51
C ASN A 86 -11.20 -4.03 -11.47
N VAL A 87 -11.68 -3.08 -12.27
CA VAL A 87 -12.69 -3.38 -13.31
C VAL A 87 -12.14 -4.40 -14.31
N THR A 88 -10.88 -4.25 -14.73
CA THR A 88 -10.22 -5.22 -15.61
C THR A 88 -10.06 -6.58 -14.92
N ALA A 89 -9.60 -6.61 -13.67
CA ALA A 89 -9.43 -7.84 -12.90
C ALA A 89 -10.76 -8.57 -12.64
N VAL A 90 -11.85 -7.84 -12.39
CA VAL A 90 -13.20 -8.42 -12.26
C VAL A 90 -13.66 -9.04 -13.57
N ARG A 91 -13.43 -8.38 -14.71
CA ARG A 91 -13.80 -8.91 -16.03
C ARG A 91 -12.99 -10.13 -16.44
N LEU A 92 -11.70 -10.15 -16.09
CA LEU A 92 -10.80 -11.26 -16.35
C LEU A 92 -11.10 -12.48 -15.46
N GLY A 93 -11.56 -12.25 -14.23
CA GLY A 93 -11.70 -13.32 -13.24
C GLY A 93 -10.35 -13.85 -12.77
N PHE A 94 -10.37 -14.82 -11.85
CA PHE A 94 -9.14 -15.43 -11.30
C PHE A 94 -8.25 -16.01 -12.41
N VAL A 95 -8.83 -16.80 -13.32
CA VAL A 95 -8.11 -17.42 -14.44
C VAL A 95 -7.50 -16.36 -15.35
N GLY A 96 -8.26 -15.31 -15.70
CA GLY A 96 -7.74 -14.25 -16.57
C GLY A 96 -6.61 -13.46 -15.92
N VAL A 97 -6.64 -13.23 -14.60
CA VAL A 97 -5.53 -12.60 -13.88
C VAL A 97 -4.28 -13.47 -13.92
N VAL A 98 -4.41 -14.77 -13.64
CA VAL A 98 -3.29 -15.72 -13.71
C VAL A 98 -2.70 -15.76 -15.11
N VAL A 99 -3.53 -15.91 -16.15
CA VAL A 99 -3.08 -15.92 -17.55
C VAL A 99 -2.40 -14.60 -17.92
N MET A 100 -2.95 -13.46 -17.51
CA MET A 100 -2.37 -12.15 -17.77
C MET A 100 -0.97 -12.03 -17.14
N PHE A 101 -0.81 -12.43 -15.88
CA PHE A 101 0.51 -12.41 -15.23
C PHE A 101 1.48 -13.42 -15.85
N THR A 102 1.00 -14.60 -16.25
CA THR A 102 1.80 -15.57 -16.98
C THR A 102 2.30 -15.01 -18.31
N VAL A 103 1.46 -14.31 -19.07
CA VAL A 103 1.85 -13.70 -20.34
C VAL A 103 2.78 -12.51 -20.11
N LEU A 104 2.50 -11.66 -19.11
CA LEU A 104 3.29 -10.47 -18.83
C LEU A 104 4.68 -10.84 -18.32
N TRP A 105 4.77 -11.68 -17.29
CA TRP A 105 6.04 -12.10 -16.73
C TRP A 105 6.74 -13.14 -17.59
N GLY A 106 6.01 -14.08 -18.18
CA GLY A 106 6.57 -15.06 -19.13
C GLY A 106 7.07 -14.42 -20.43
N GLY A 107 6.40 -13.37 -20.90
CA GLY A 107 6.84 -12.57 -22.04
C GLY A 107 8.08 -11.73 -21.72
N LEU A 108 8.08 -11.06 -20.56
CA LEU A 108 9.25 -10.31 -20.08
C LEU A 108 10.44 -11.25 -19.84
N ALA A 109 10.19 -12.41 -19.25
CA ALA A 109 11.13 -13.51 -19.08
C ALA A 109 11.76 -13.94 -20.42
N ALA A 110 10.94 -14.21 -21.43
CA ALA A 110 11.40 -14.59 -22.75
C ALA A 110 12.24 -13.47 -23.40
N LEU A 111 11.78 -12.22 -23.31
CA LEU A 111 12.50 -11.05 -23.83
C LEU A 111 13.88 -10.93 -23.17
N VAL A 112 13.93 -10.99 -21.84
CA VAL A 112 15.18 -10.93 -21.07
C VAL A 112 16.11 -12.09 -21.44
N TYR A 113 15.58 -13.30 -21.55
CA TYR A 113 16.36 -14.48 -21.94
C TYR A 113 16.99 -14.30 -23.33
N PHE A 114 16.21 -13.90 -24.34
CA PHE A 114 16.73 -13.75 -25.70
C PHE A 114 17.67 -12.55 -25.87
N GLN A 115 17.39 -11.43 -25.20
CA GLN A 115 18.17 -10.20 -25.32
C GLN A 115 19.46 -10.24 -24.48
N PHE A 116 19.44 -10.89 -23.33
CA PHE A 116 20.55 -10.92 -22.37
C PHE A 116 21.10 -12.33 -22.14
N GLN A 117 20.93 -13.24 -23.11
CA GLN A 117 21.45 -14.62 -23.05
C GLN A 117 22.93 -14.70 -22.64
N TRP A 118 23.73 -13.69 -23.00
CA TRP A 118 25.15 -13.57 -22.69
C TRP A 118 25.44 -13.18 -21.22
N ALA A 119 24.48 -12.58 -20.53
CA ALA A 119 24.60 -12.10 -19.14
C ALA A 119 24.13 -13.14 -18.11
N PHE A 120 23.48 -14.21 -18.56
CA PHE A 120 23.07 -15.31 -17.68
C PHE A 120 24.11 -16.43 -17.72
N SER A 121 24.53 -16.90 -16.54
CA SER A 121 25.28 -18.15 -16.41
C SER A 121 24.37 -19.36 -16.76
N SER A 122 24.86 -20.58 -16.60
CA SER A 122 24.13 -21.82 -16.87
C SER A 122 22.75 -21.93 -16.19
N ASN A 123 22.46 -21.11 -15.17
CA ASN A 123 21.20 -21.11 -14.41
C ASN A 123 20.16 -20.07 -14.86
N GLY A 124 20.42 -19.30 -15.92
CA GLY A 124 19.49 -18.26 -16.42
C GLY A 124 18.03 -18.68 -16.60
N PRO A 125 17.72 -19.81 -17.25
CA PRO A 125 16.34 -20.27 -17.41
C PRO A 125 15.63 -20.55 -16.07
N VAL A 126 16.36 -21.09 -15.09
CA VAL A 126 15.83 -21.40 -13.76
C VAL A 126 15.51 -20.11 -13.00
N ALA A 127 16.38 -19.10 -13.10
CA ALA A 127 16.17 -17.76 -12.54
C ALA A 127 14.83 -17.17 -12.96
N ILE A 128 14.61 -17.20 -14.27
CA ILE A 128 13.49 -16.58 -14.95
C ILE A 128 12.20 -17.35 -14.65
N ALA A 129 12.27 -18.68 -14.64
CA ALA A 129 11.15 -19.53 -14.27
C ALA A 129 10.72 -19.32 -12.81
N ALA A 130 11.68 -19.27 -11.88
CA ALA A 130 11.42 -19.03 -10.46
C ALA A 130 10.80 -17.64 -10.22
N ALA A 131 11.37 -16.59 -10.83
CA ALA A 131 10.83 -15.23 -10.75
C ALA A 131 9.39 -15.14 -11.28
N SER A 132 9.13 -15.74 -12.44
CA SER A 132 7.80 -15.76 -13.05
C SER A 132 6.80 -16.51 -12.18
N ALA A 133 7.18 -17.67 -11.61
CA ALA A 133 6.34 -18.44 -10.71
C ALA A 133 5.93 -17.63 -9.47
N VAL A 134 6.89 -16.94 -8.86
CA VAL A 134 6.63 -16.05 -7.71
C VAL A 134 5.63 -14.94 -8.07
N ALA A 135 5.78 -14.32 -9.24
CA ALA A 135 4.87 -13.27 -9.70
C ALA A 135 3.44 -13.79 -9.89
N ILE A 136 3.31 -14.96 -10.53
CA ILE A 136 2.02 -15.59 -10.83
C ILE A 136 1.33 -16.03 -9.54
N VAL A 137 2.04 -16.72 -8.64
CA VAL A 137 1.46 -17.18 -7.37
C VAL A 137 1.06 -15.99 -6.50
N SER A 138 1.89 -14.96 -6.40
CA SER A 138 1.59 -13.77 -5.58
C SER A 138 0.39 -12.99 -6.15
N SER A 139 0.29 -12.83 -7.47
CA SER A 139 -0.87 -12.17 -8.09
C SER A 139 -2.16 -12.98 -7.91
N ALA A 140 -2.08 -14.31 -8.00
CA ALA A 140 -3.21 -15.21 -7.74
C ALA A 140 -3.70 -15.09 -6.29
N LEU A 141 -2.78 -15.09 -5.33
CA LEU A 141 -3.10 -14.91 -3.91
C LEU A 141 -3.69 -13.53 -3.65
N SER A 142 -3.10 -12.47 -4.21
CA SER A 142 -3.60 -11.11 -4.08
C SER A 142 -5.05 -10.99 -4.55
N TYR A 143 -5.35 -11.50 -5.75
CA TYR A 143 -6.70 -11.50 -6.29
C TYR A 143 -7.66 -12.36 -5.45
N GLY A 144 -7.20 -13.54 -5.01
CA GLY A 144 -7.97 -14.43 -4.14
C GLY A 144 -8.41 -13.73 -2.85
N PHE A 145 -7.47 -13.11 -2.13
CA PHE A 145 -7.76 -12.37 -0.90
C PHE A 145 -8.64 -11.13 -1.14
N TRP A 146 -8.44 -10.43 -2.26
CA TRP A 146 -9.30 -9.32 -2.66
C TRP A 146 -10.76 -9.78 -2.89
N ARG A 147 -10.97 -11.01 -3.37
CA ARG A 147 -12.30 -11.56 -3.68
C ARG A 147 -13.08 -11.99 -2.42
N LEU A 148 -12.41 -12.30 -1.31
CA LEU A 148 -13.01 -12.82 -0.07
C LEU A 148 -13.83 -11.77 0.74
N ASP A 149 -14.28 -10.71 0.07
CA ASP A 149 -15.09 -9.58 0.54
C ASP A 149 -14.87 -9.19 2.01
N GLY A 150 -13.80 -8.41 2.23
CA GLY A 150 -13.50 -7.81 3.52
C GLY A 150 -12.38 -6.79 3.41
N ARG A 151 -12.62 -5.56 3.87
CA ARG A 151 -11.58 -4.53 4.02
C ARG A 151 -10.35 -5.04 4.79
N PRO A 152 -10.47 -5.72 5.95
CA PRO A 152 -9.28 -6.19 6.68
C PRO A 152 -8.48 -7.22 5.88
N ILE A 153 -9.13 -8.15 5.17
CA ILE A 153 -8.45 -9.16 4.35
C ILE A 153 -7.71 -8.50 3.19
N THR A 154 -8.33 -7.49 2.57
CA THR A 154 -7.71 -6.74 1.47
C THR A 154 -6.45 -6.01 1.95
N VAL A 155 -6.52 -5.31 3.09
CA VAL A 155 -5.37 -4.60 3.67
C VAL A 155 -4.29 -5.58 4.13
N LEU A 156 -4.65 -6.62 4.87
CA LEU A 156 -3.68 -7.54 5.50
C LEU A 156 -2.98 -8.46 4.51
N PHE A 157 -3.64 -8.86 3.42
CA PHE A 157 -3.10 -9.87 2.51
C PHE A 157 -3.09 -9.42 1.04
N ALA A 158 -4.19 -8.87 0.53
CA ALA A 158 -4.28 -8.59 -0.91
C ALA A 158 -3.24 -7.54 -1.37
N TYR A 159 -3.09 -6.43 -0.63
CA TYR A 159 -2.08 -5.42 -0.94
C TYR A 159 -0.65 -5.93 -0.78
N PRO A 160 -0.26 -6.59 0.33
CA PRO A 160 1.05 -7.24 0.44
C PRO A 160 1.40 -8.14 -0.74
N PHE A 161 0.52 -9.09 -1.09
CA PHE A 161 0.79 -9.99 -2.21
C PHE A 161 0.82 -9.28 -3.57
N ALA A 162 0.08 -8.17 -3.73
CA ALA A 162 0.20 -7.33 -4.94
C ALA A 162 1.59 -6.70 -5.03
N ILE A 163 2.14 -6.20 -3.92
CA ILE A 163 3.49 -5.66 -3.84
C ILE A 163 4.52 -6.76 -4.07
N THR A 164 4.33 -7.95 -3.47
CA THR A 164 5.18 -9.11 -3.72
C THR A 164 5.21 -9.48 -5.21
N ALA A 165 4.05 -9.49 -5.89
CA ALA A 165 3.96 -9.83 -7.32
C ALA A 165 4.70 -8.86 -8.24
N ILE A 166 4.91 -7.62 -7.80
CA ILE A 166 5.60 -6.58 -8.57
C ILE A 166 7.11 -6.58 -8.28
N PHE A 167 7.50 -6.63 -7.00
CA PHE A 167 8.86 -6.33 -6.58
C PHE A 167 9.72 -7.57 -6.30
N LEU A 168 9.12 -8.71 -5.93
CA LEU A 168 9.88 -9.91 -5.62
C LEU A 168 10.49 -10.61 -6.85
N PRO A 169 9.83 -10.67 -8.03
CA PRO A 169 10.37 -11.40 -9.18
C PRO A 169 11.78 -10.94 -9.61
N PRO A 170 12.09 -9.63 -9.72
CA PRO A 170 13.45 -9.17 -10.01
C PRO A 170 14.49 -9.62 -8.98
N VAL A 171 14.13 -9.64 -7.69
CA VAL A 171 15.01 -10.07 -6.59
C VAL A 171 15.28 -11.57 -6.68
N VAL A 172 14.25 -12.37 -7.00
CA VAL A 172 14.38 -13.82 -7.21
C VAL A 172 15.26 -14.11 -8.42
N ALA A 173 15.11 -13.35 -9.52
CA ALA A 173 15.96 -13.50 -10.69
C ALA A 173 17.44 -13.19 -10.39
N ALA A 174 17.71 -12.21 -9.52
CA ALA A 174 19.06 -11.85 -9.09
C ALA A 174 19.78 -12.96 -8.30
N LEU A 175 19.06 -13.89 -7.66
CA LEU A 175 19.68 -15.03 -6.97
C LEU A 175 20.48 -15.95 -7.89
N PHE A 176 20.13 -15.99 -9.16
CA PHE A 176 20.63 -16.95 -10.13
C PHE A 176 21.46 -16.31 -11.25
N SER A 177 21.68 -14.99 -11.19
CA SER A 177 22.49 -14.23 -12.16
C SER A 177 23.41 -13.27 -11.44
N THR A 178 24.72 -13.43 -11.62
CA THR A 178 25.76 -12.52 -11.12
C THR A 178 25.62 -11.11 -11.70
N TYR A 179 25.15 -10.99 -12.94
CA TYR A 179 24.92 -9.68 -13.56
C TYR A 179 23.74 -8.92 -12.94
N LEU A 180 22.59 -9.59 -12.72
CA LEU A 180 21.47 -8.96 -12.01
C LEU A 180 21.80 -8.73 -10.54
N ALA A 181 22.57 -9.63 -9.92
CA ALA A 181 23.11 -9.43 -8.58
C ALA A 181 23.96 -8.15 -8.51
N ASP A 182 24.91 -7.94 -9.42
CA ASP A 182 25.73 -6.72 -9.40
C ASP A 182 24.91 -5.44 -9.69
N LEU A 183 23.89 -5.53 -10.55
CA LEU A 183 23.07 -4.35 -10.88
C LEU A 183 22.06 -4.00 -9.76
N ILE A 184 21.44 -5.01 -9.14
CA ILE A 184 20.35 -4.87 -8.17
C ILE A 184 20.87 -4.96 -6.73
N LEU A 185 21.73 -5.93 -6.43
CA LEU A 185 22.30 -6.14 -5.09
C LEU A 185 23.40 -5.14 -4.76
N THR A 186 24.30 -4.73 -5.68
CA THR A 186 25.32 -3.71 -5.32
C THR A 186 24.71 -2.33 -5.01
N ARG A 187 23.61 -1.95 -5.69
CA ARG A 187 22.81 -0.76 -5.35
C ARG A 187 21.97 -0.97 -4.09
N SER A 188 21.55 -2.20 -3.82
CA SER A 188 20.81 -2.56 -2.62
C SER A 188 21.71 -2.73 -1.40
N ASP A 189 23.00 -3.06 -1.54
CA ASP A 189 23.97 -3.17 -0.45
C ASP A 189 24.23 -1.80 0.15
N SER A 190 24.24 -0.73 -0.64
CA SER A 190 24.32 0.64 -0.11
C SER A 190 23.04 1.09 0.60
N LEU A 191 21.87 0.61 0.15
CA LEU A 191 20.58 0.92 0.77
C LEU A 191 20.34 0.06 2.01
N ALA A 192 20.75 -1.21 1.98
CA ALA A 192 20.69 -2.15 3.09
C ALA A 192 21.73 -1.79 4.14
N SER A 193 22.96 -1.43 3.76
CA SER A 193 23.94 -0.88 4.70
C SER A 193 23.46 0.43 5.28
N TRP A 194 22.82 1.32 4.50
CA TRP A 194 22.21 2.54 5.04
C TRP A 194 21.03 2.24 5.99
N PHE A 195 20.17 1.29 5.65
CA PHE A 195 19.04 0.90 6.51
C PHE A 195 19.50 0.20 7.80
N VAL A 196 20.63 -0.52 7.73
CA VAL A 196 21.27 -1.19 8.86
C VAL A 196 22.05 -0.21 9.74
N ASN A 197 22.85 0.68 9.15
CA ASN A 197 23.77 1.56 9.86
C ASN A 197 23.16 2.92 10.23
N GLU A 198 22.24 3.45 9.43
CA GLU A 198 21.62 4.77 9.61
C GLU A 198 20.08 4.74 9.73
N GLY A 199 19.45 3.57 9.51
CA GLY A 199 18.00 3.41 9.62
C GLY A 199 17.52 3.47 11.08
N PRO A 200 16.25 3.83 11.32
CA PRO A 200 15.71 3.85 12.68
C PRO A 200 15.73 2.42 13.24
N SER A 201 16.28 2.24 14.44
CA SER A 201 16.42 0.96 15.17
C SER A 201 15.07 0.41 15.65
N VAL A 202 14.12 0.28 14.73
CA VAL A 202 12.75 -0.13 15.02
C VAL A 202 12.78 -1.63 15.33
N PHE A 203 12.79 -1.93 16.65
CA PHE A 203 12.69 -3.25 17.29
C PHE A 203 13.92 -4.17 17.29
N GLY A 204 15.14 -3.70 17.03
CA GLY A 204 16.34 -4.55 17.11
C GLY A 204 16.34 -5.74 16.13
N LEU A 205 15.44 -5.72 15.13
CA LEU A 205 15.36 -6.74 14.09
C LEU A 205 16.64 -6.80 13.26
N ILE A 206 17.29 -5.65 13.08
CA ILE A 206 18.51 -5.52 12.29
C ILE A 206 19.66 -6.27 12.97
N ASP A 207 19.93 -5.98 14.25
CA ASP A 207 20.97 -6.65 15.03
C ASP A 207 20.71 -8.17 15.14
N TYR A 208 19.45 -8.58 15.34
CA TYR A 208 19.05 -9.99 15.32
C TYR A 208 19.30 -10.66 13.96
N LEU A 209 19.04 -9.96 12.85
CA LEU A 209 19.24 -10.51 11.51
C LEU A 209 20.73 -10.60 11.15
N GLU A 210 21.58 -9.68 11.61
CA GLU A 210 23.03 -9.72 11.38
C GLU A 210 23.76 -10.75 12.24
N GLU A 211 23.33 -10.94 13.48
CA GLU A 211 23.93 -11.90 14.40
C GLU A 211 23.55 -13.36 14.07
N ASN A 212 22.37 -13.59 13.47
CA ASN A 212 21.85 -14.94 13.23
C ASN A 212 21.94 -15.43 11.77
N PHE A 213 22.22 -14.57 10.79
CA PHE A 213 22.24 -14.97 9.37
C PHE A 213 23.50 -14.51 8.63
N GLU A 214 24.38 -15.47 8.29
CA GLU A 214 25.36 -15.27 7.23
C GLU A 214 24.61 -14.99 5.91
N ARG A 215 24.79 -13.80 5.31
CA ARG A 215 24.05 -13.34 4.12
C ARG A 215 24.34 -14.19 2.88
N GLN A 216 23.72 -15.37 2.79
CA GLN A 216 23.57 -16.10 1.54
C GLN A 216 22.49 -15.43 0.68
N ALA A 217 22.61 -15.51 -0.65
CA ALA A 217 21.72 -14.82 -1.59
C ALA A 217 20.22 -15.01 -1.27
N TYR A 218 19.80 -16.21 -0.84
CA TYR A 218 18.41 -16.54 -0.49
C TYR A 218 17.79 -15.66 0.62
N HIS A 219 18.59 -15.13 1.55
CA HIS A 219 18.10 -14.25 2.62
C HIS A 219 17.54 -12.94 2.07
N HIS A 220 18.06 -12.45 0.94
CA HIS A 220 17.57 -11.22 0.30
C HIS A 220 16.11 -11.38 -0.16
N VAL A 221 15.73 -12.54 -0.69
CA VAL A 221 14.34 -12.79 -1.10
C VAL A 221 13.41 -12.80 0.11
N ILE A 222 13.82 -13.37 1.23
CA ILE A 222 13.01 -13.38 2.46
C ILE A 222 12.84 -11.96 2.99
N ILE A 223 13.91 -11.16 3.04
CA ILE A 223 13.85 -9.76 3.48
C ILE A 223 12.89 -8.96 2.58
N TRP A 224 13.03 -9.05 1.27
CA TRP A 224 12.15 -8.35 0.33
C TRP A 224 10.70 -8.82 0.41
N PHE A 225 10.47 -10.12 0.65
CA PHE A 225 9.14 -10.64 0.89
C PHE A 225 8.54 -10.04 2.18
N VAL A 226 9.28 -10.04 3.29
CA VAL A 226 8.82 -9.45 4.56
C VAL A 226 8.57 -7.95 4.41
N VAL A 227 9.44 -7.20 3.73
CA VAL A 227 9.28 -5.75 3.48
C VAL A 227 8.06 -5.45 2.62
N SER A 228 7.67 -6.35 1.70
CA SER A 228 6.48 -6.15 0.88
C SER A 228 5.18 -6.06 1.70
N PHE A 229 5.14 -6.63 2.91
CA PHE A 229 3.98 -6.58 3.79
C PHE A 229 3.74 -5.20 4.40
N PRO A 230 4.70 -4.56 5.10
CA PRO A 230 4.56 -3.19 5.56
C PRO A 230 4.22 -2.21 4.43
N VAL A 231 4.85 -2.34 3.26
CA VAL A 231 4.54 -1.49 2.09
C VAL A 231 3.10 -1.70 1.62
N GLY A 232 2.65 -2.95 1.54
CA GLY A 232 1.26 -3.28 1.24
C GLY A 232 0.27 -2.70 2.26
N TRP A 233 0.60 -2.77 3.56
CA TRP A 233 -0.23 -2.20 4.62
C TRP A 233 -0.29 -0.67 4.58
N ILE A 234 0.81 0.01 4.26
CA ILE A 234 0.82 1.47 4.06
C ILE A 234 -0.16 1.84 2.95
N LEU A 235 -0.05 1.21 1.78
CA LEU A 235 -0.95 1.45 0.66
C LEU A 235 -2.41 1.14 1.01
N GLY A 236 -2.66 -0.01 1.64
CA GLY A 236 -4.00 -0.41 2.08
C GLY A 236 -4.61 0.57 3.09
N SER A 237 -3.81 1.07 4.03
CA SER A 237 -4.23 2.04 5.05
C SER A 237 -4.58 3.38 4.43
N ILE A 238 -3.75 3.88 3.52
CA ILE A 238 -3.96 5.12 2.76
C ILE A 238 -5.27 5.06 1.95
N VAL A 239 -5.53 3.94 1.26
CA VAL A 239 -6.78 3.77 0.51
C VAL A 239 -7.98 3.65 1.45
N THR A 240 -7.82 2.98 2.59
CA THR A 240 -8.88 2.86 3.60
C THR A 240 -9.23 4.21 4.23
N LEU A 241 -8.23 5.06 4.46
CA LEU A 241 -8.39 6.42 4.97
C LEU A 241 -9.20 7.29 3.98
N ALA A 242 -8.89 7.19 2.68
CA ALA A 242 -9.69 7.84 1.64
C ALA A 242 -11.15 7.35 1.63
N ASP A 243 -11.36 6.04 1.80
CA ASP A 243 -12.70 5.45 1.88
C ASP A 243 -13.45 5.82 3.19
N LEU A 244 -12.77 6.26 4.24
CA LEU A 244 -13.36 6.77 5.49
C LEU A 244 -13.86 8.22 5.35
N VAL A 245 -13.11 9.07 4.65
CA VAL A 245 -13.47 10.48 4.43
C VAL A 245 -14.57 10.59 3.37
N ARG A 246 -14.45 9.82 2.28
CA ARG A 246 -15.49 9.72 1.25
C ARG A 246 -15.86 8.25 1.01
N PRO A 247 -16.90 7.76 1.71
CA PRO A 247 -17.44 6.43 1.48
C PRO A 247 -17.82 6.20 0.01
N LYS A 248 -17.80 4.94 -0.41
CA LYS A 248 -18.36 4.53 -1.71
C LYS A 248 -19.85 4.31 -1.50
N GLY A 249 -20.69 5.15 -2.12
CA GLY A 249 -22.15 5.07 -2.13
C GLY A 249 -22.75 6.40 -1.66
N GLU A 250 -23.53 7.13 -2.44
CA GLU A 250 -24.36 6.73 -3.62
C GLU A 250 -23.67 6.85 -4.99
#